data_AF-A0A016QR31-F1
#
_entry.id   AF-A0A016QR31-F1
#
_cell.length_a   1.000
_cell.length_b   1.000
_cell.length_c   1.000
_cell.angle_alpha   90.00
_cell.angle_beta   90.00
_cell.angle_gamma   90.00
#
_symmetry.space_group_name_H-M   'P 1'
#
loop_
_entity.id
_entity.type
_entity.pdbx_description
1 polymer ?
#
loop_
_entity_poly.entity_id
_entity_poly.type
_entity_poly.pdbx_seq_one_letter_code
_entity_poly.pdbx_strand_id
1 'polypeptide(L)'
;MTRPQPPLAQPLWWLPALAVMGAIWWLSSSSDTPGPPLVHPLDWAAHFTAYLALGYSLGRATGRWGLALVLAVWFGALDEVHQAFVPGRDAGVTDWLFDLAGSWLGTRLATRRPPPGVAVLSDPPR
;
A
#
# COMPACT_ATOMS: atom_id res chain seq x y z
N MET A 1 -31.87 -9.75 2.84
CA MET A 1 -30.67 -8.91 2.65
C MET A 1 -29.42 -9.78 2.84
N THR A 2 -28.78 -10.22 1.77
CA THR A 2 -27.51 -10.97 1.83
C THR A 2 -26.37 -9.97 2.10
N ARG A 3 -25.68 -10.11 3.24
CA ARG A 3 -24.47 -9.29 3.49
C ARG A 3 -23.45 -9.54 2.38
N PRO A 4 -22.85 -8.50 1.79
CA PRO A 4 -21.74 -8.69 0.87
C PRO A 4 -20.63 -9.48 1.59
N GLN A 5 -20.28 -10.67 1.09
CA GLN A 5 -19.16 -11.43 1.63
C GLN A 5 -17.86 -10.65 1.36
N PRO A 6 -16.88 -10.58 2.28
CA PRO A 6 -15.59 -9.99 1.94
C PRO A 6 -14.92 -10.79 0.80
N PRO A 7 -14.07 -10.17 -0.04
CA PRO A 7 -13.21 -10.93 -0.94
C PRO A 7 -12.35 -11.93 -0.16
N LEU A 8 -12.08 -13.09 -0.76
CA LEU A 8 -11.28 -14.13 -0.13
C LEU A 8 -9.85 -13.62 0.09
N ALA A 9 -9.36 -13.76 1.32
CA ALA A 9 -7.98 -13.45 1.68
C ALA A 9 -7.02 -14.37 0.92
N GLN A 10 -5.95 -13.80 0.36
CA GLN A 10 -4.93 -14.53 -0.40
C GLN A 10 -3.59 -14.41 0.32
N PRO A 11 -3.28 -15.32 1.26
CA PRO A 11 -2.15 -15.15 2.20
C PRO A 11 -0.78 -15.03 1.51
N LEU A 12 -0.62 -15.54 0.29
CA LEU A 12 0.61 -15.38 -0.48
C LEU A 12 0.96 -13.91 -0.74
N TRP A 13 -0.03 -13.01 -0.76
CA TRP A 13 0.18 -11.57 -0.90
C TRP A 13 0.86 -10.90 0.32
N TRP A 14 1.01 -11.61 1.44
CA TRP A 14 1.88 -11.14 2.51
C TRP A 14 3.34 -11.04 2.07
N LEU A 15 3.80 -11.88 1.14
CA LEU A 15 5.18 -11.82 0.63
C LEU A 15 5.48 -10.48 -0.06
N PRO A 16 4.73 -10.03 -1.09
CA PRO A 16 4.97 -8.72 -1.68
C PRO A 16 4.68 -7.58 -0.69
N ALA A 17 3.71 -7.71 0.23
CA ALA A 17 3.47 -6.69 1.25
C ALA A 17 4.70 -6.48 2.14
N LEU A 18 5.26 -7.56 2.69
CA LEU A 18 6.47 -7.52 3.51
C LEU A 18 7.69 -7.06 2.73
N ALA A 19 7.81 -7.44 1.45
CA ALA A 19 8.89 -6.99 0.59
C ALA A 19 8.82 -5.47 0.35
N VAL A 20 7.62 -4.92 0.09
CA VAL A 20 7.42 -3.47 -0.06
C VAL A 20 7.70 -2.74 1.25
N MET A 21 7.21 -3.24 2.40
CA MET A 21 7.53 -2.67 3.72
C MET A 21 9.02 -2.66 3.99
N GLY A 22 9.72 -3.75 3.70
CA GLY A 22 11.17 -3.84 3.87
C GLY A 22 11.93 -2.87 2.96
N ALA A 23 11.50 -2.71 1.71
CA ALA A 23 12.10 -1.77 0.78
C ALA A 23 11.90 -0.31 1.22
N ILE A 24 10.68 0.06 1.64
CA ILE A 24 10.37 1.39 2.19
C ILE A 24 11.28 1.65 3.39
N TRP A 25 11.26 0.76 4.40
CA TRP A 25 12.05 0.93 5.62
C TRP A 25 13.55 1.07 5.34
N TRP A 26 14.10 0.24 4.45
CA TRP A 26 15.51 0.28 4.09
C TRP A 26 15.90 1.61 3.42
N LEU A 27 15.09 2.09 2.48
CA LEU A 27 15.31 3.39 1.84
C LEU A 27 15.18 4.53 2.86
N SER A 28 14.17 4.48 3.72
CA SER A 28 13.92 5.46 4.78
C SER A 28 15.01 5.49 5.86
N SER A 29 15.74 4.38 6.05
CA SER A 29 16.86 4.29 7.01
C SER A 29 18.12 5.04 6.56
N SER A 30 18.17 5.50 5.31
CA SER A 30 19.37 6.11 4.71
C SER A 30 19.12 7.57 4.38
N SER A 31 20.02 8.47 4.79
CA SER A 31 20.00 9.88 4.37
C SER A 31 20.38 10.08 2.90
N ASP A 32 21.25 9.20 2.39
CA ASP A 32 21.63 9.15 0.98
C ASP A 32 20.91 7.98 0.29
N THR A 33 19.73 8.25 -0.26
CA THR A 33 19.06 7.28 -1.12
C THR A 33 19.87 7.05 -2.40
N PRO A 34 19.99 5.80 -2.89
CA PRO A 34 20.65 5.53 -4.16
C PRO A 34 20.00 6.32 -5.32
N GLY A 35 20.81 7.06 -6.07
CA GLY A 35 20.36 7.84 -7.22
C GLY A 35 20.31 9.35 -6.96
N PRO A 36 19.87 10.15 -7.95
CA PRO A 36 19.69 11.58 -7.75
C PRO A 36 18.58 11.83 -6.71
N PRO A 37 18.68 12.91 -5.90
CA PRO A 37 17.60 13.30 -5.02
C PRO A 37 16.29 13.45 -5.80
N LEU A 38 15.22 12.83 -5.30
CA LEU A 38 13.91 13.04 -5.87
C LEU A 38 13.48 14.46 -5.51
N VAL A 39 13.51 15.34 -6.51
CA VAL A 39 12.98 16.69 -6.36
C VAL A 39 11.47 16.69 -6.49
N HIS A 40 10.85 17.61 -5.78
CA HIS A 40 9.43 17.87 -5.88
C HIS A 40 8.96 18.01 -7.34
N PRO A 41 7.90 17.30 -7.80
CA PRO A 41 6.95 16.44 -7.07
C PRO A 41 7.21 14.92 -7.18
N LEU A 42 8.40 14.49 -7.61
CA LEU A 42 8.70 13.07 -7.83
C LEU A 42 8.81 12.27 -6.52
N ASP A 43 9.20 12.94 -5.44
CA ASP A 43 9.13 12.45 -4.06
C ASP A 43 7.70 12.01 -3.70
N TRP A 44 6.72 12.88 -3.91
CA TRP A 44 5.31 12.60 -3.62
C TRP A 44 4.75 11.48 -4.47
N ALA A 45 5.16 11.41 -5.74
CA ALA A 45 4.79 10.32 -6.63
C ALA A 45 5.38 8.98 -6.17
N ALA A 46 6.61 8.98 -5.63
CA ALA A 46 7.25 7.79 -5.08
C ALA A 46 6.50 7.28 -3.83
N HIS A 47 6.20 8.17 -2.87
CA HIS A 47 5.39 7.88 -1.69
C HIS A 47 4.02 7.29 -2.07
N PHE A 48 3.28 8.00 -2.92
CA PHE A 48 1.99 7.54 -3.43
C PHE A 48 2.07 6.15 -4.06
N THR A 49 3.07 5.91 -4.93
CA THR A 49 3.19 4.64 -5.67
C THR A 49 3.61 3.49 -4.76
N ALA A 50 4.55 3.72 -3.85
CA ALA A 50 5.01 2.73 -2.88
C ALA A 50 3.85 2.27 -1.98
N TYR A 51 3.07 3.23 -1.46
CA TYR A 51 1.94 2.91 -0.60
C TYR A 51 0.71 2.42 -1.35
N LEU A 52 0.55 2.74 -2.64
CA LEU A 52 -0.40 2.07 -3.52
C LEU A 52 -0.08 0.58 -3.63
N ALA A 53 1.19 0.23 -3.88
CA ALA A 53 1.64 -1.15 -3.95
C ALA A 53 1.47 -1.89 -2.61
N LEU A 54 1.82 -1.22 -1.50
CA LEU A 54 1.62 -1.76 -0.14
C LEU A 54 0.14 -2.00 0.15
N GLY A 55 -0.70 -0.98 -0.04
CA GLY A 55 -2.14 -1.04 0.19
C GLY A 55 -2.83 -2.08 -0.67
N TYR A 56 -2.42 -2.21 -1.94
CA TYR A 56 -2.92 -3.27 -2.81
C TYR A 56 -2.56 -4.66 -2.27
N SER A 57 -1.29 -4.87 -1.92
CA SER A 57 -0.81 -6.15 -1.42
C SER A 57 -1.49 -6.55 -0.10
N LEU A 58 -1.61 -5.62 0.84
CA LEU A 58 -2.35 -5.83 2.10
C LEU A 58 -3.84 -6.07 1.87
N GLY A 59 -4.45 -5.37 0.89
CA GLY A 59 -5.84 -5.58 0.51
C GLY A 59 -6.09 -7.00 0.01
N ARG A 60 -5.19 -7.54 -0.82
CA ARG A 60 -5.25 -8.93 -1.30
C ARG A 60 -4.95 -9.94 -0.20
N ALA A 61 -3.96 -9.65 0.64
CA ALA A 61 -3.53 -10.53 1.73
C ALA A 61 -4.62 -10.71 2.80
N THR A 62 -5.31 -9.62 3.14
CA THR A 62 -6.31 -9.62 4.21
C THR A 62 -7.74 -9.87 3.73
N GLY A 63 -8.05 -9.54 2.46
CA GLY A 63 -9.43 -9.52 1.95
C GLY A 63 -10.32 -8.45 2.62
N ARG A 64 -9.75 -7.57 3.44
CA ARG A 64 -10.49 -6.64 4.32
C ARG A 64 -9.97 -5.22 4.12
N TRP A 65 -10.72 -4.43 3.35
CA TRP A 65 -10.36 -3.05 3.01
C TRP A 65 -9.93 -2.22 4.24
N GLY A 66 -10.75 -2.19 5.28
CA GLY A 66 -10.47 -1.38 6.47
C GLY A 66 -9.22 -1.83 7.24
N LEU A 67 -9.00 -3.15 7.38
CA LEU A 67 -7.80 -3.67 8.05
C LEU A 67 -6.54 -3.34 7.25
N ALA A 68 -6.57 -3.58 5.93
CA ALA A 68 -5.45 -3.29 5.05
C ALA A 68 -5.08 -1.80 5.06
N LEU A 69 -6.08 -0.91 5.05
CA LEU A 69 -5.86 0.54 5.10
C LEU A 69 -5.24 0.96 6.42
N VAL A 70 -5.77 0.48 7.54
CA VAL A 70 -5.22 0.78 8.88
C VAL A 70 -3.76 0.34 8.96
N LEU A 71 -3.43 -0.87 8.52
CA LEU A 71 -2.04 -1.37 8.53
C LEU A 71 -1.10 -0.49 7.69
N ALA A 72 -1.51 -0.12 6.47
CA ALA A 72 -0.68 0.70 5.59
C ALA A 72 -0.48 2.12 6.14
N VAL A 73 -1.53 2.76 6.64
CA VAL A 73 -1.49 4.13 7.19
C VAL A 73 -0.65 4.20 8.46
N TRP A 74 -0.78 3.21 9.35
CA TRP A 74 0.05 3.13 10.55
C TRP A 74 1.51 2.83 10.22
N PHE A 75 1.77 2.02 9.19
CA PHE A 75 3.13 1.79 8.73
C PHE A 75 3.76 3.09 8.21
N GLY A 76 3.04 3.89 7.42
CA GLY A 76 3.52 5.20 6.97
C GLY A 76 3.77 6.18 8.11
N ALA A 77 2.84 6.27 9.06
CA ALA A 77 3.06 7.11 10.24
C ALA A 77 4.30 6.65 11.04
N LEU A 78 4.53 5.34 11.15
CA LEU A 78 5.71 4.79 11.80
C LEU A 78 6.99 5.10 11.02
N ASP A 79 6.94 5.08 9.68
CA ASP A 79 8.10 5.39 8.84
C ASP A 79 8.51 6.86 8.97
N GLU A 80 7.56 7.80 9.01
CA GLU A 80 7.85 9.22 9.29
C GLU A 80 8.48 9.42 10.67
N VAL A 81 7.95 8.74 11.69
CA VAL A 81 8.54 8.78 13.03
C VAL A 81 9.95 8.20 13.02
N HIS A 82 10.18 7.11 12.29
CA HIS A 82 11.50 6.51 12.12
C HIS A 82 12.48 7.47 11.40
N GLN A 83 12.05 8.09 10.30
CA GLN A 83 12.85 9.07 9.55
C GLN A 83 13.22 10.30 10.38
N ALA A 84 12.36 10.72 11.32
CA ALA A 84 12.68 11.81 12.25
C ALA A 84 13.90 11.51 13.15
N PHE A 85 14.30 10.23 13.28
CA PHE A 85 15.52 9.82 13.98
C PHE A 85 16.71 9.57 13.03
N VAL A 86 16.55 9.71 11.72
CA VAL A 86 17.61 9.54 10.71
C VAL A 86 18.22 10.91 10.40
N PRO A 87 19.50 11.18 10.76
CA PRO A 87 20.11 12.48 10.51
C PRO A 87 20.11 12.86 9.03
N GLY A 88 19.64 14.05 8.70
CA GLY A 88 19.58 14.55 7.33
C GLY A 88 18.41 14.03 6.50
N ARG A 89 17.51 13.23 7.08
CA ARG A 89 16.19 12.95 6.48
C ARG A 89 15.18 14.02 6.84
N ASP A 90 14.33 14.33 5.87
CA ASP A 90 13.12 15.09 6.10
C ASP A 90 11.99 14.11 6.43
N ALA A 91 11.30 14.35 7.54
CA ALA A 91 10.11 13.61 7.93
C ALA A 91 8.93 14.58 7.83
N GLY A 92 7.94 14.23 7.02
CA GLY A 92 6.92 15.13 6.52
C GLY A 92 5.51 14.59 6.69
N VAL A 93 4.63 15.41 7.27
CA VAL A 93 3.18 15.16 7.21
C VAL A 93 2.69 15.07 5.76
N THR A 94 3.33 15.81 4.85
CA THR A 94 2.98 15.78 3.41
C THR A 94 3.24 14.42 2.79
N ASP A 95 4.38 13.80 3.07
CA ASP A 95 4.73 12.47 2.55
C ASP A 95 3.76 11.41 3.06
N TRP A 96 3.43 11.47 4.36
CA TRP A 96 2.39 10.64 4.95
C TRP A 96 1.00 10.84 4.31
N LEU A 97 0.66 12.04 3.83
CA LEU A 97 -0.60 12.26 3.11
C LEU A 97 -0.60 11.56 1.74
N PHE A 98 0.55 11.51 1.05
CA PHE A 98 0.68 10.74 -0.19
C PHE A 98 0.67 9.22 0.07
N ASP A 99 1.27 8.78 1.18
CA ASP A 99 1.19 7.41 1.65
C ASP A 99 -0.26 6.99 1.91
N LEU A 100 -1.03 7.83 2.60
CA LEU A 100 -2.45 7.64 2.86
C LEU A 100 -3.25 7.55 1.56
N ALA A 101 -3.02 8.48 0.62
CA ALA A 101 -3.73 8.52 -0.66
C ALA A 101 -3.44 7.25 -1.51
N GLY A 102 -2.17 6.85 -1.59
CA GLY A 102 -1.74 5.62 -2.25
C GLY A 102 -2.38 4.39 -1.62
N SER A 103 -2.26 4.25 -0.30
CA SER A 103 -2.83 3.17 0.48
C SER A 103 -4.34 3.03 0.29
N TRP A 104 -5.07 4.15 0.32
CA TRP A 104 -6.50 4.16 0.10
C TRP A 104 -6.86 3.62 -1.29
N LEU A 105 -6.18 4.08 -2.34
CA LEU A 105 -6.44 3.61 -3.69
C LEU A 105 -6.07 2.13 -3.86
N GLY A 106 -4.88 1.74 -3.41
CA GLY A 106 -4.38 0.37 -3.49
C GLY A 106 -5.32 -0.62 -2.81
N THR A 107 -5.70 -0.33 -1.55
CA THR A 107 -6.62 -1.19 -0.79
C THR A 107 -8.00 -1.27 -1.44
N ARG A 108 -8.51 -0.17 -2.02
CA ARG A 108 -9.78 -0.17 -2.77
C ARG A 108 -9.69 -1.03 -4.02
N LEU A 109 -8.62 -0.92 -4.80
CA LEU A 109 -8.44 -1.73 -6.01
C LEU A 109 -8.34 -3.22 -5.68
N ALA A 110 -7.63 -3.59 -4.61
CA ALA A 110 -7.45 -4.97 -4.20
C ALA A 110 -8.71 -5.66 -3.67
N THR A 111 -9.64 -4.89 -3.09
CA THR A 111 -10.85 -5.42 -2.43
C THR A 111 -12.15 -5.16 -3.20
N ARG A 112 -12.08 -4.50 -4.36
CA ARG A 112 -13.20 -4.38 -5.30
C ARG A 112 -13.59 -5.77 -5.81
N ARG A 113 -14.89 -6.03 -5.85
CA ARG A 113 -15.45 -7.20 -6.53
C ARG A 113 -15.62 -6.89 -8.02
N PRO A 114 -15.38 -7.85 -8.92
CA PRO A 114 -15.85 -7.74 -10.29
C PRO A 114 -17.37 -7.53 -10.30
N PRO A 115 -17.92 -6.74 -11.24
CA PRO A 115 -19.35 -6.62 -11.39
C PRO A 115 -19.97 -8.01 -11.71
N PRO A 116 -21.22 -8.28 -11.28
CA PRO A 116 -21.87 -9.59 -11.41
C PRO A 116 -21.86 -10.19 -12.82
N GLY A 117 -21.81 -9.35 -13.87
CA GLY A 117 -21.86 -9.79 -15.27
C GLY A 117 -20.56 -10.38 -15.83
N VAL A 118 -19.41 -10.18 -15.17
CA VAL A 118 -18.10 -10.69 -15.69
C VAL A 118 -17.82 -12.13 -15.22
N ALA A 119 -18.39 -12.55 -14.09
CA ALA A 119 -18.15 -13.87 -13.52
C ALA A 119 -18.85 -15.03 -14.29
N VAL A 120 -19.84 -14.72 -15.13
CA VAL A 120 -20.63 -15.73 -15.87
C VAL A 120 -19.90 -16.29 -17.09
N LEU A 121 -18.89 -15.59 -17.63
CA LEU A 121 -18.16 -16.03 -18.83
C LEU A 121 -16.97 -16.96 -18.53
N SER A 122 -16.65 -17.21 -17.26
CA SER A 122 -15.52 -18.07 -16.86
C SER A 122 -15.90 -19.49 -16.46
N ASP A 123 -17.19 -19.84 -16.44
CA ASP A 123 -17.59 -21.24 -16.26
C ASP A 123 -17.54 -21.96 -17.62
N PRO A 124 -16.70 -22.99 -17.80
CA PRO A 124 -16.79 -23.83 -18.99
C PRO A 124 -18.16 -24.53 -19.02
N PRO A 125 -18.75 -24.76 -20.21
CA PRO A 125 -19.99 -25.50 -20.33
C PRO A 125 -19.84 -26.88 -19.69
N ARG A 126 -20.80 -27.25 -18.84
CA ARG A 126 -20.88 -28.57 -18.20
C ARG A 126 -21.19 -29.67 -19.21
#